data_AF-A0A7V4A0W6-F1
#
_entry.id   AF-A0A7V4A0W6-F1
#
_cell.length_a   1.000
_cell.length_b   1.000
_cell.length_c   1.000
_cell.angle_alpha   90.00
_cell.angle_beta   90.00
_cell.angle_gamma   90.00
#
_symmetry.space_group_name_H-M   'P 1'
#
loop_
_entity.id
_entity.type
_entity.pdbx_description
1 polymer ?
#
loop_
_entity_poly.entity_id
_entity_poly.type
_entity_poly.pdbx_seq_one_letter_code
_entity_poly.pdbx_strand_id
1 'polypeptide(L)'
;MLNDIARLYHEGSPGAPKGIVPLVSVYQLMRQRGVRTSSVSDFIGFGGLLHVLGLWRLAKGAYLYDPDLAREVAATPLTRLPTELLFRLPEPAPLILLPEGLPSWPEILGFHPLLDWDPGSSTYPPHFEARFLLYTLKEHLILPLDLDAEDLMEAVEKTLSRSWVSSVSDEDRLAKVYGSILREALSLTLYLCQEAPDLGGLS
;
A
#
# COMPACT_ATOMS: atom_id res chain seq x y z
N MET A 1 17.36 11.34 3.52
CA MET A 1 16.10 10.95 2.86
C MET A 1 15.11 10.35 3.84
N LEU A 2 15.38 9.21 4.49
CA LEU A 2 14.42 8.65 5.46
C LEU A 2 14.04 9.63 6.58
N ASN A 3 15.02 10.35 7.15
CA ASN A 3 14.73 11.41 8.14
C ASN A 3 13.95 12.59 7.53
N ASP A 4 14.13 12.88 6.23
CA ASP A 4 13.37 13.94 5.57
C ASP A 4 11.89 13.54 5.40
N ILE A 5 11.62 12.26 5.13
CA ILE A 5 10.26 11.70 5.03
C ILE A 5 9.58 11.67 6.40
N ALA A 6 10.28 11.21 7.43
CA ALA A 6 9.78 11.28 8.82
C ALA A 6 9.47 12.73 9.24
N ARG A 7 10.30 13.69 8.80
CA ARG A 7 10.04 15.11 9.03
C ARG A 7 8.79 15.60 8.31
N LEU A 8 8.61 15.25 7.02
CA LEU A 8 7.39 15.58 6.27
C LEU A 8 6.13 15.01 6.93
N TYR A 9 6.20 13.83 7.53
CA TYR A 9 5.07 13.25 8.26
C TYR A 9 4.62 14.14 9.44
N HIS A 10 5.57 14.72 10.18
CA HIS A 10 5.27 15.58 11.33
C HIS A 10 4.97 17.04 10.95
N GLU A 11 5.72 17.60 10.00
CA GLU A 11 5.59 19.00 9.56
C GLU A 11 4.43 19.20 8.55
N GLY A 12 4.02 18.12 7.88
CA GLY A 12 3.04 18.12 6.80
C GLY A 12 3.67 18.39 5.43
N SER A 13 2.93 17.99 4.39
CA SER A 13 3.26 18.30 3.00
C SER A 13 2.23 19.29 2.42
N PRO A 14 2.65 20.31 1.65
CA PRO A 14 1.71 21.26 1.04
C PRO A 14 0.61 20.58 0.23
N GLY A 15 -0.65 20.92 0.52
CA GLY A 15 -1.82 20.36 -0.17
C GLY A 15 -2.24 18.97 0.26
N ALA A 16 -1.50 18.31 1.16
CA ALA A 16 -1.83 16.99 1.69
C ALA A 16 -2.48 17.09 3.08
N PRO A 17 -3.38 16.16 3.43
CA PRO A 17 -3.89 16.03 4.78
C PRO A 17 -2.78 15.80 5.82
N LYS A 18 -3.01 16.24 7.06
CA LYS A 18 -2.03 16.08 8.15
C LYS A 18 -1.75 14.60 8.42
N GLY A 19 -0.48 14.25 8.60
CA GLY A 19 -0.05 12.86 8.85
C GLY A 19 0.00 12.00 7.59
N ILE A 20 -0.10 12.61 6.40
CA ILE A 20 0.08 11.94 5.11
C ILE A 20 1.28 12.56 4.42
N VAL A 21 2.17 11.71 3.93
CA VAL A 21 3.29 12.12 3.09
C VAL A 21 2.96 11.69 1.67
N PRO A 22 2.68 12.62 0.74
CA PRO A 22 2.46 12.24 -0.64
C PRO A 22 3.70 11.60 -1.25
N LEU A 23 3.57 10.49 -1.99
CA LEU A 23 4.68 9.88 -2.72
C LEU A 23 5.35 10.88 -3.69
N VAL A 24 4.57 11.80 -4.26
CA VAL A 24 5.11 12.90 -5.09
C VAL A 24 6.08 13.80 -4.32
N SER A 25 5.90 13.99 -3.01
CA SER A 25 6.85 14.74 -2.16
C SER A 25 8.16 13.99 -2.02
N VAL A 26 8.12 12.65 -1.95
CA VAL A 26 9.32 11.81 -1.94
C VAL A 26 10.07 11.91 -3.26
N TYR A 27 9.37 11.87 -4.40
CA TYR A 27 9.99 12.09 -5.71
C TYR A 27 10.63 13.47 -5.84
N GLN A 28 9.99 14.52 -5.31
CA GLN A 28 10.57 15.86 -5.28
C GLN A 28 11.84 15.90 -4.43
N LEU A 29 11.84 15.30 -3.24
CA LEU A 29 13.05 15.18 -2.40
C LEU A 29 14.16 14.42 -3.12
N MET A 30 13.85 13.31 -3.78
CA MET A 30 14.83 12.54 -4.56
C MET A 30 15.47 13.39 -5.66
N ARG A 31 14.66 14.16 -6.40
CA ARG A 31 15.15 15.09 -7.43
C ARG A 31 16.04 16.19 -6.84
N GLN A 32 15.62 16.80 -5.73
CA GLN A 32 16.39 17.84 -5.04
C GLN A 32 17.75 17.32 -4.53
N ARG A 33 17.81 16.04 -4.13
CA ARG A 33 19.05 15.37 -3.68
C ARG A 33 19.89 14.83 -4.83
N GLY A 34 19.47 15.04 -6.09
CA GLY A 34 20.20 14.59 -7.27
C GLY A 34 20.25 13.07 -7.44
N VAL A 35 19.26 12.33 -6.92
CA VAL A 35 19.16 10.88 -7.12
C VAL A 35 19.06 10.58 -8.61
N ARG A 36 19.92 9.68 -9.09
CA ARG A 36 19.93 9.19 -10.47
C ARG A 36 19.69 7.68 -10.46
N THR A 37 18.82 7.21 -11.34
CA THR A 37 18.52 5.80 -11.55
C THR A 37 18.70 5.43 -13.02
N SER A 38 18.83 4.14 -13.31
CA SER A 38 19.01 3.62 -14.68
C SER A 38 17.76 3.78 -15.55
N SER A 39 16.57 3.77 -14.94
CA SER A 39 15.30 3.93 -15.63
C SER A 39 14.28 4.70 -14.80
N VAL A 40 13.17 5.09 -15.44
CA VAL A 40 12.00 5.67 -14.76
C VAL A 40 11.36 4.65 -13.82
N SER A 41 11.32 3.37 -14.20
CA SER A 41 10.82 2.29 -13.35
C SER A 41 11.63 2.19 -12.06
N ASP A 42 12.96 2.20 -12.17
CA ASP A 42 13.85 2.18 -11.00
C ASP A 42 13.66 3.42 -10.11
N PHE A 43 13.39 4.58 -10.71
CA PHE A 43 13.10 5.80 -9.96
C PHE A 43 11.80 5.66 -9.14
N ILE A 44 10.75 5.14 -9.76
CA ILE A 44 9.44 4.93 -9.14
C ILE A 44 9.56 3.88 -8.02
N GLY A 45 10.15 2.72 -8.32
CA GLY A 45 10.33 1.65 -7.34
C GLY A 45 11.17 2.10 -6.14
N PHE A 46 12.31 2.77 -6.40
CA PHE A 46 13.15 3.28 -5.32
C PHE A 46 12.44 4.36 -4.48
N GLY A 47 11.67 5.25 -5.11
CA GLY A 47 10.90 6.26 -4.38
C GLY A 47 9.81 5.66 -3.52
N GLY A 48 9.10 4.64 -4.01
CA GLY A 48 8.13 3.90 -3.20
C GLY A 48 8.75 3.17 -2.02
N LEU A 49 9.91 2.54 -2.21
CA LEU A 49 10.67 1.92 -1.12
C LEU A 49 11.09 2.95 -0.07
N LEU A 50 11.62 4.10 -0.49
CA LEU A 50 11.99 5.19 0.41
C LEU A 50 10.78 5.73 1.16
N HIS A 51 9.64 5.87 0.49
CA HIS A 51 8.40 6.33 1.08
C HIS A 51 7.97 5.43 2.24
N VAL A 52 7.82 4.13 1.96
CA VAL A 52 7.41 3.14 2.95
C VAL A 52 8.39 3.05 4.11
N LEU A 53 9.70 2.91 3.83
CA LEU A 53 10.71 2.78 4.88
C LEU A 53 10.85 4.05 5.72
N GLY A 54 10.62 5.23 5.11
CA GLY A 54 10.61 6.50 5.81
C GLY A 54 9.48 6.59 6.83
N LEU A 55 8.29 6.12 6.46
CA LEU A 55 7.12 6.06 7.33
C LEU A 55 7.22 4.93 8.37
N TRP A 56 7.59 3.72 7.96
CA TRP A 56 7.74 2.57 8.86
C TRP A 56 8.74 2.85 9.98
N ARG A 57 9.81 3.59 9.70
CA ARG A 57 10.82 3.95 10.71
C ARG A 57 10.24 4.69 11.92
N LEU A 58 9.09 5.35 11.79
CA LEU A 58 8.44 6.12 12.86
C LEU A 58 8.01 5.23 14.03
N ALA A 59 7.53 4.02 13.75
CA ALA A 59 6.97 3.11 14.76
C ALA A 59 7.54 1.69 14.69
N LYS A 60 7.94 1.24 13.50
CA LYS A 60 8.60 -0.04 13.21
C LYS A 60 7.78 -1.27 13.60
N GLY A 61 6.45 -1.15 13.68
CA GLY A 61 5.58 -2.28 13.92
C GLY A 61 5.73 -3.34 12.85
N ALA A 62 5.80 -4.58 13.29
CA ALA A 62 5.82 -5.77 12.46
C ALA A 62 4.79 -6.76 13.00
N TYR A 63 3.83 -7.12 12.16
CA TYR A 63 2.66 -7.93 12.48
C TYR A 63 2.83 -9.26 11.77
N LEU A 64 3.20 -10.28 12.54
CA LEU A 64 3.35 -11.65 12.06
C LEU A 64 1.99 -12.34 12.11
N TYR A 65 1.47 -12.72 10.94
CA TYR A 65 0.24 -13.50 10.89
C TYR A 65 0.52 -14.97 11.14
N ASP A 66 -0.34 -15.59 11.96
CA ASP A 66 -0.48 -17.04 11.97
C ASP A 66 -0.91 -17.53 10.56
N PRO A 67 -0.32 -18.61 10.02
CA PRO A 67 -0.64 -19.08 8.68
C PRO A 67 -2.11 -19.47 8.47
N ASP A 68 -2.76 -20.05 9.48
CA ASP A 68 -4.17 -20.43 9.38
C ASP A 68 -5.04 -19.16 9.36
N LEU A 69 -4.76 -18.21 10.25
CA LEU A 69 -5.43 -16.91 10.26
C LEU A 69 -5.24 -16.16 8.93
N ALA A 70 -4.01 -16.12 8.39
CA ALA A 70 -3.72 -15.45 7.13
C ALA A 70 -4.57 -16.00 5.99
N ARG A 71 -4.69 -17.33 5.88
CA ARG A 71 -5.49 -17.99 4.84
C ARG A 71 -6.97 -17.68 4.97
N GLU A 72 -7.52 -17.78 6.19
CA GLU A 72 -8.94 -17.52 6.44
C GLU A 72 -9.31 -16.04 6.18
N VAL A 73 -8.46 -15.12 6.64
CA VAL A 73 -8.66 -13.67 6.41
C VAL A 73 -8.52 -13.35 4.92
N ALA A 74 -7.50 -13.87 4.24
CA ALA A 74 -7.31 -13.64 2.81
C ALA A 74 -8.46 -14.21 1.96
N ALA A 75 -9.05 -15.34 2.37
CA ALA A 75 -10.22 -15.93 1.71
C ALA A 75 -11.54 -15.21 2.01
N THR A 76 -11.56 -14.28 2.99
CA THR A 76 -12.77 -13.56 3.36
C THR A 76 -13.21 -12.64 2.20
N PRO A 77 -14.45 -12.81 1.68
CA PRO A 77 -14.94 -11.96 0.60
C PRO A 77 -15.02 -10.49 1.03
N LEU A 78 -14.42 -9.60 0.23
CA LEU A 78 -14.64 -8.17 0.39
C LEU A 78 -16.11 -7.86 0.08
N THR A 79 -16.81 -7.35 1.09
CA THR A 79 -18.18 -6.84 0.93
C THR A 79 -18.14 -5.32 0.73
N ARG A 80 -19.30 -4.66 0.69
CA ARG A 80 -19.42 -3.20 0.56
C ARG A 80 -19.02 -2.50 1.86
N LEU A 81 -17.74 -2.59 2.20
CA LEU A 81 -17.12 -1.97 3.37
C LEU A 81 -16.65 -0.55 3.02
N PRO A 82 -16.81 0.43 3.94
CA PRO A 82 -16.35 1.80 3.70
C PRO A 82 -14.82 1.86 3.51
N THR A 83 -14.36 2.71 2.60
CA THR A 83 -12.91 2.93 2.37
C THR A 83 -12.23 3.55 3.60
N GLU A 84 -13.00 4.24 4.44
CA GLU A 84 -12.57 4.90 5.67
C GLU A 84 -11.99 3.93 6.71
N LEU A 85 -12.25 2.62 6.60
CA LEU A 85 -11.66 1.63 7.48
C LEU A 85 -10.12 1.62 7.38
N LEU A 86 -9.56 1.93 6.21
CA LEU A 86 -8.10 1.99 6.02
C LEU A 86 -7.44 3.16 6.75
N PHE A 87 -8.21 4.15 7.20
CA PHE A 87 -7.70 5.26 8.02
C PHE A 87 -7.50 4.87 9.49
N ARG A 88 -7.87 3.64 9.85
CA ARG A 88 -7.65 3.06 11.18
C ARG A 88 -6.39 2.21 11.25
N LEU A 89 -5.52 2.28 10.25
CA LEU A 89 -4.20 1.64 10.31
C LEU A 89 -3.52 1.98 11.66
N PRO A 90 -2.94 0.98 12.35
CA PRO A 90 -2.36 1.21 13.68
C PRO A 90 -1.14 2.13 13.62
N GLU A 91 -0.46 2.17 12.48
CA GLU A 91 0.76 2.92 12.22
C GLU A 91 0.77 3.44 10.77
N PRO A 92 1.63 4.41 10.41
CA PRO A 92 1.64 5.00 9.06
C PRO A 92 2.00 4.02 7.93
N ALA A 93 2.82 3.01 8.23
CA ALA A 93 3.23 1.98 7.28
C ALA A 93 3.66 0.69 8.01
N PRO A 94 2.77 -0.05 8.70
CA PRO A 94 3.13 -1.25 9.43
C PRO A 94 3.69 -2.32 8.48
N LEU A 95 4.59 -3.17 8.97
CA LEU A 95 5.05 -4.34 8.20
C LEU A 95 4.15 -5.53 8.52
N ILE A 96 3.52 -6.13 7.52
CA ILE A 96 2.83 -7.42 7.64
C ILE A 96 3.77 -8.53 7.17
N LEU A 97 3.94 -9.57 7.98
CA LEU A 97 4.76 -10.74 7.69
C LEU A 97 3.90 -11.98 7.50
N LEU A 98 4.17 -12.71 6.42
CA LEU A 98 3.40 -13.87 5.96
C LEU A 98 4.35 -15.07 5.78
N PRO A 99 4.48 -15.96 6.78
CA PRO A 99 5.43 -17.08 6.72
C PRO A 99 5.21 -18.03 5.53
N GLU A 100 3.96 -18.22 5.12
CA GLU A 100 3.57 -19.05 3.97
C GLU A 100 3.23 -18.21 2.72
N GLY A 101 3.39 -16.89 2.82
CA GLY A 101 3.04 -15.91 1.81
C GLY A 101 1.54 -15.71 1.56
N LEU A 102 1.22 -14.95 0.52
CA LEU A 102 -0.17 -14.74 0.10
C LEU A 102 -0.73 -15.96 -0.64
N PRO A 103 -2.01 -16.37 -0.43
CA PRO A 103 -2.58 -17.52 -1.13
C PRO A 103 -2.52 -17.44 -2.65
N SER A 104 -2.77 -16.26 -3.25
CA SER A 104 -2.69 -16.05 -4.70
C SER A 104 -1.25 -15.95 -5.23
N TRP A 105 -0.28 -15.67 -4.36
CA TRP A 105 1.14 -15.60 -4.71
C TRP A 105 2.05 -15.89 -3.49
N PRO A 106 2.36 -17.18 -3.23
CA PRO A 106 3.10 -17.60 -2.04
C PRO A 106 4.53 -17.06 -1.91
N GLU A 107 5.11 -16.52 -2.98
CA GLU A 107 6.43 -15.86 -2.92
C GLU A 107 6.39 -14.48 -2.22
N ILE A 108 5.21 -13.89 -2.04
CA ILE A 108 5.05 -12.62 -1.32
C ILE A 108 5.09 -12.91 0.18
N LEU A 109 6.23 -12.65 0.82
CA LEU A 109 6.49 -12.99 2.23
C LEU A 109 6.06 -11.91 3.22
N GLY A 110 5.60 -10.77 2.71
CA GLY A 110 5.15 -9.65 3.52
C GLY A 110 4.94 -8.40 2.69
N PHE A 111 4.36 -7.38 3.32
CA PHE A 111 4.08 -6.11 2.67
C PHE A 111 3.88 -4.98 3.68
N HIS A 112 3.96 -3.73 3.22
CA HIS A 112 3.43 -2.59 3.97
C HIS A 112 2.19 -2.02 3.28
N PRO A 113 1.04 -1.93 3.98
CA PRO A 113 0.01 -0.98 3.64
C PRO A 113 0.40 0.42 4.14
N LEU A 114 0.06 1.46 3.38
CA LEU A 114 0.11 2.85 3.83
C LEU A 114 -0.96 3.68 3.12
N LEU A 115 -1.28 4.84 3.68
CA LEU A 115 -2.07 5.86 3.01
C LEU A 115 -1.17 6.85 2.27
N ASP A 116 -1.59 7.22 1.07
CA ASP A 116 -0.99 8.23 0.22
C ASP A 116 -2.04 9.27 -0.18
N TRP A 117 -1.56 10.40 -0.69
CA TRP A 117 -2.39 11.47 -1.22
C TRP A 117 -1.96 11.79 -2.66
N ASP A 118 -2.83 11.47 -3.61
CA ASP A 118 -2.67 11.92 -4.98
C ASP A 118 -3.19 13.37 -5.07
N PRO A 119 -2.35 14.36 -5.40
CA PRO A 119 -2.80 15.73 -5.63
C PRO A 119 -3.73 15.87 -6.85
N GLY A 120 -3.95 14.80 -7.61
CA GLY A 120 -4.79 14.78 -8.79
C GLY A 120 -4.11 15.44 -10.00
N SER A 121 -4.93 15.68 -11.02
CA SER A 121 -4.53 16.33 -12.27
C SER A 121 -5.65 17.24 -12.76
N SER A 122 -5.50 17.80 -13.97
CA SER A 122 -6.61 18.50 -14.63
C SER A 122 -7.83 17.61 -14.87
N THR A 123 -7.65 16.29 -14.87
CA THR A 123 -8.68 15.31 -15.24
C THR A 123 -9.27 14.59 -14.02
N TYR A 124 -8.52 14.49 -12.92
CA TYR A 124 -8.92 13.77 -11.72
C TYR A 124 -8.72 14.65 -10.49
N PRO A 125 -9.72 14.77 -9.59
CA PRO A 125 -9.56 15.54 -8.37
C PRO A 125 -8.51 14.91 -7.45
N PRO A 126 -7.93 15.70 -6.51
CA PRO A 126 -7.11 15.15 -5.45
C PRO A 126 -7.90 14.10 -4.64
N HIS A 127 -7.25 13.00 -4.28
CA HIS A 127 -7.89 11.91 -3.54
C HIS A 127 -6.87 11.09 -2.74
N PHE A 128 -7.38 10.29 -1.81
CA PHE A 128 -6.59 9.32 -1.08
C PHE A 128 -6.36 8.06 -1.90
N GLU A 129 -5.17 7.48 -1.72
CA GLU A 129 -4.87 6.12 -2.17
C GLU A 129 -4.39 5.30 -0.96
N ALA A 130 -4.67 4.00 -0.97
CA ALA A 130 -3.86 3.05 -0.22
C ALA A 130 -2.79 2.49 -1.15
N ARG A 131 -1.59 2.25 -0.62
CA ARG A 131 -0.50 1.61 -1.37
C ARG A 131 0.02 0.40 -0.60
N PHE A 132 0.27 -0.68 -1.33
CA PHE A 132 0.80 -1.93 -0.81
C PHE A 132 2.18 -2.19 -1.42
N LEU A 133 3.25 -1.98 -0.65
CA LEU A 133 4.60 -2.38 -1.05
C LEU A 133 4.83 -3.83 -0.62
N LEU A 134 4.70 -4.76 -1.56
CA LEU A 134 4.82 -6.20 -1.39
C LEU A 134 6.27 -6.64 -1.66
N TYR A 135 6.74 -7.65 -0.93
CA TYR A 135 8.11 -8.15 -1.06
C TYR A 135 8.15 -9.66 -1.31
N THR A 136 8.99 -10.06 -2.24
CA THR A 136 9.50 -11.43 -2.35
C THR A 136 10.96 -11.45 -1.91
N LEU A 137 11.61 -12.63 -1.96
CA LEU A 137 13.06 -12.72 -1.75
C LEU A 137 13.90 -12.02 -2.83
N LYS A 138 13.31 -11.72 -3.99
CA LYS A 138 14.03 -11.24 -5.17
C LYS A 138 13.70 -9.80 -5.53
N GLU A 139 12.45 -9.39 -5.28
CA GLU A 139 11.93 -8.13 -5.79
C GLU A 139 10.83 -7.56 -4.88
N HIS A 140 10.38 -6.37 -5.24
CA HIS A 140 9.25 -5.71 -4.60
C HIS A 140 8.30 -5.16 -5.65
N LEU A 141 7.01 -5.11 -5.31
CA LEU A 141 5.93 -4.60 -6.14
C LEU A 141 5.13 -3.57 -5.35
N ILE A 142 4.65 -2.52 -6.01
CA ILE A 142 3.75 -1.53 -5.40
C ILE A 142 2.41 -1.63 -6.09
N LEU A 143 1.36 -1.92 -5.32
CA LEU A 143 -0.02 -1.88 -5.79
C LEU A 143 -0.73 -0.65 -5.18
N PRO A 144 -1.18 0.31 -6.00
CA PRO A 144 -2.10 1.35 -5.54
C PRO A 144 -3.52 0.80 -5.40
N LEU A 145 -4.35 1.52 -4.63
CA LEU A 145 -5.79 1.37 -4.50
C LEU A 145 -6.38 2.76 -4.31
N ASP A 146 -7.07 3.27 -5.33
CA ASP A 146 -7.73 4.57 -5.27
C ASP A 146 -8.90 4.48 -4.28
N LEU A 147 -8.93 5.37 -3.29
CA LEU A 147 -9.99 5.43 -2.28
C LEU A 147 -11.07 6.46 -2.65
N ASP A 148 -11.16 6.84 -3.93
CA ASP A 148 -12.14 7.79 -4.47
C ASP A 148 -13.46 7.10 -4.89
N ALA A 149 -13.86 6.06 -4.18
CA ALA A 149 -15.03 5.23 -4.43
C ALA A 149 -15.94 5.14 -3.18
N GLU A 150 -17.20 4.71 -3.35
CA GLU A 150 -18.17 4.60 -2.25
C GLU A 150 -17.77 3.51 -1.24
N ASP A 151 -17.23 2.40 -1.75
CA ASP A 151 -16.83 1.25 -0.94
C ASP A 151 -15.57 0.56 -1.51
N LEU A 152 -14.97 -0.33 -0.70
CA LEU A 152 -13.74 -1.04 -1.04
C LEU A 152 -13.88 -1.97 -2.26
N MET A 153 -15.09 -2.47 -2.55
CA MET A 153 -15.31 -3.30 -3.74
C MET A 153 -15.20 -2.44 -5.00
N GLU A 154 -15.90 -1.31 -5.02
CA GLU A 154 -15.82 -0.34 -6.11
C GLU A 154 -14.39 0.23 -6.24
N ALA A 155 -13.71 0.52 -5.13
CA ALA A 155 -12.32 0.97 -5.13
C ALA A 155 -11.38 0.00 -5.86
N VAL A 156 -11.50 -1.31 -5.57
CA VAL A 156 -10.71 -2.35 -6.25
C VAL A 156 -11.05 -2.41 -7.74
N GLU A 157 -12.33 -2.43 -8.10
CA GLU A 157 -12.76 -2.50 -9.50
C GLU A 157 -12.30 -1.29 -10.31
N LYS A 158 -12.46 -0.09 -9.75
CA LYS A 158 -12.05 1.17 -10.34
C LYS A 158 -10.54 1.25 -10.52
N THR A 159 -9.78 0.92 -9.47
CA THR A 159 -8.31 0.88 -9.52
C THR A 159 -7.81 -0.07 -10.60
N LEU A 160 -8.37 -1.28 -10.66
CA LEU A 160 -8.04 -2.23 -11.72
C LEU A 160 -8.36 -1.58 -13.07
N SER A 161 -9.59 -1.12 -13.31
CA SER A 161 -9.97 -0.53 -14.61
C SER A 161 -9.04 0.61 -15.08
N ARG A 162 -8.47 1.41 -14.17
CA ARG A 162 -7.53 2.50 -14.46
C ARG A 162 -6.10 2.02 -14.71
N SER A 163 -5.65 1.00 -13.98
CA SER A 163 -4.27 0.49 -14.05
C SER A 163 -3.97 -0.26 -15.34
N TRP A 164 -4.99 -0.74 -16.06
CA TRP A 164 -4.83 -1.61 -17.25
C TRP A 164 -4.89 -0.88 -18.60
N VAL A 165 -4.97 0.46 -18.64
CA VAL A 165 -5.03 1.24 -19.90
C VAL A 165 -3.66 1.35 -20.63
N SER A 166 -2.61 0.66 -20.17
CA SER A 166 -1.35 0.58 -20.93
C SER A 166 -0.79 -0.84 -21.03
N SER A 167 -1.18 -1.51 -22.13
CA SER A 167 -0.44 -2.54 -22.90
C SER A 167 -0.09 -3.88 -22.20
N VAL A 168 -0.72 -4.98 -22.63
CA VAL A 168 -0.12 -6.27 -23.14
C VAL A 168 -1.22 -7.33 -23.26
N SER A 169 -1.31 -8.04 -24.40
CA SER A 169 -2.34 -9.00 -24.85
C SER A 169 -2.62 -10.28 -24.03
N ASP A 170 -2.21 -10.35 -22.76
CA ASP A 170 -2.43 -11.48 -21.82
C ASP A 170 -3.21 -11.01 -20.57
N GLU A 171 -4.10 -10.03 -20.81
CA GLU A 171 -4.70 -9.11 -19.83
C GLU A 171 -5.53 -9.81 -18.75
N ASP A 172 -6.34 -10.81 -19.12
CA ASP A 172 -7.30 -11.41 -18.20
C ASP A 172 -6.65 -12.21 -17.08
N ARG A 173 -5.56 -12.92 -17.37
CA ARG A 173 -4.90 -13.77 -16.36
C ARG A 173 -4.09 -12.93 -15.38
N LEU A 174 -3.36 -11.94 -15.90
CA LEU A 174 -2.61 -11.01 -15.06
C LEU A 174 -3.58 -10.17 -14.23
N ALA A 175 -4.64 -9.60 -14.81
CA ALA A 175 -5.63 -8.83 -14.06
C ALA A 175 -6.29 -9.64 -12.94
N LYS A 176 -6.58 -10.93 -13.17
CA LYS A 176 -7.11 -11.82 -12.13
C LYS A 176 -6.10 -12.07 -11.01
N VAL A 177 -4.83 -12.30 -11.34
CA VAL A 177 -3.77 -12.51 -10.34
C VAL A 177 -3.55 -11.23 -9.53
N TYR A 178 -3.38 -10.08 -10.17
CA TYR A 178 -3.23 -8.78 -9.51
C TYR A 178 -4.44 -8.41 -8.64
N GLY A 179 -5.66 -8.65 -9.16
CA GLY A 179 -6.88 -8.45 -8.41
C GLY A 179 -6.96 -9.36 -7.17
N SER A 180 -6.47 -10.60 -7.27
CA SER A 180 -6.45 -11.52 -6.12
C SER A 180 -5.46 -11.06 -5.06
N ILE A 181 -4.23 -10.70 -5.45
CA ILE A 181 -3.21 -10.16 -4.52
C ILE A 181 -3.73 -8.92 -3.79
N LEU A 182 -4.32 -7.97 -4.53
CA LEU A 182 -4.82 -6.73 -3.97
C LEU A 182 -5.94 -6.98 -2.97
N ARG A 183 -6.87 -7.90 -3.28
CA ARG A 183 -7.97 -8.27 -2.38
C ARG A 183 -7.45 -8.96 -1.12
N GLU A 184 -6.50 -9.89 -1.24
CA GLU A 184 -5.92 -10.60 -0.10
C GLU A 184 -5.12 -9.65 0.82
N ALA A 185 -4.26 -8.80 0.23
CA ALA A 185 -3.51 -7.78 0.97
C ALA A 185 -4.45 -6.78 1.67
N LEU A 186 -5.55 -6.40 1.02
CA LEU A 186 -6.57 -5.55 1.58
C LEU A 186 -7.30 -6.22 2.76
N SER A 187 -7.73 -7.48 2.63
CA SER A 187 -8.39 -8.21 3.73
C SER A 187 -7.49 -8.34 4.96
N LEU A 188 -6.22 -8.68 4.76
CA LEU A 188 -5.21 -8.74 5.84
C LEU A 188 -4.95 -7.36 6.46
N THR A 189 -5.00 -6.30 5.66
CA THR A 189 -4.87 -4.94 6.20
C THR A 189 -6.08 -4.55 7.03
N LEU A 190 -7.29 -4.86 6.56
CA LEU A 190 -8.54 -4.57 7.27
C LEU A 190 -8.62 -5.29 8.61
N TYR A 191 -8.05 -6.48 8.73
CA TYR A 191 -7.95 -7.17 10.01
C TYR A 191 -7.17 -6.34 11.05
N LEU A 192 -6.07 -5.68 10.66
CA LEU A 192 -5.35 -4.76 11.54
C LEU A 192 -6.10 -3.45 11.85
N CYS A 193 -7.03 -3.05 10.98
CA CYS A 193 -7.85 -1.85 11.15
C CYS A 193 -9.09 -2.06 12.05
N GLN A 194 -9.30 -3.26 12.58
CA GLN A 194 -10.41 -3.56 13.50
C GLN A 194 -10.21 -2.86 14.86
N GLU A 195 -11.29 -2.72 15.64
CA GLU A 195 -11.20 -2.07 16.97
C GLU A 195 -10.44 -2.91 18.00
N ALA A 196 -10.45 -4.23 17.85
CA ALA A 196 -9.77 -5.18 18.73
C ALA A 196 -9.20 -6.35 17.91
N PRO A 197 -8.16 -6.13 17.09
CA PRO A 197 -7.46 -7.22 16.42
C PRO A 197 -6.86 -8.18 17.46
N ASP A 198 -6.86 -9.48 17.18
CA ASP A 198 -6.21 -10.47 18.04
C ASP A 198 -4.69 -10.41 17.85
N LEU A 199 -4.10 -9.42 18.50
CA LEU A 199 -2.66 -9.23 18.51
C LEU A 199 -2.10 -10.06 19.68
N GLY A 200 -1.54 -11.22 19.36
CA GLY A 200 -0.79 -12.06 20.30
C GLY A 200 0.43 -11.32 20.83
N GLY A 201 0.24 -10.45 21.84
CA GLY A 201 1.26 -9.68 22.51
C GLY A 201 0.93 -9.62 24.00
N LEU A 202 1.95 -9.79 24.85
CA LEU A 202 1.78 -9.77 26.31
C LEU A 202 1.17 -8.43 26.75
N SER A 203 -0.01 -8.50 27.36
CA SER A 203 -0.55 -7.47 28.26
C SER A 203 0.36 -7.23 29.45
#